data_AF-A0A0M0JN94-F1
#
_entry.id   AF-A0A0M0JN94-F1
#
_cell.length_a   1.000
_cell.length_b   1.000
_cell.length_c   1.000
_cell.angle_alpha   90.00
_cell.angle_beta   90.00
_cell.angle_gamma   90.00
#
_symmetry.space_group_name_H-M   'P 1'
#
loop_
_entity.id
_entity.type
_entity.pdbx_description
1 polymer ?
#
loop_
_entity_poly.entity_id
_entity_poly.type
_entity_poly.pdbx_seq_one_letter_code
_entity_poly.pdbx_strand_id
1 'polypeptide(L)'
;MALLLGAGFLTRFYGLNWPPQVVFDEVHFGKFISGYITGRYFFDIHPPLGKLLIAAVAWWSGYDGTQPFETIGEHYHPHVDIFMLRALPATFGAALPPLMYALARELGCSRTAATLVGGLVLLDGYCGDGTLIGLAVVAGVNGSNGSNGSNGSNGS
;
A
#
# COMPACT_ATOMS: atom_id res chain seq x y z
N MET A 1 -1.25 24.50 8.02
CA MET A 1 -0.68 23.28 8.59
C MET A 1 -1.76 22.28 9.01
N ALA A 2 -2.57 22.57 10.04
CA ALA A 2 -3.60 21.64 10.51
C ALA A 2 -4.60 21.19 9.42
N LEU A 3 -5.00 22.09 8.52
CA LEU A 3 -5.86 21.73 7.38
C LEU A 3 -5.21 20.72 6.42
N LEU A 4 -3.91 20.83 6.17
CA LEU A 4 -3.17 19.90 5.30
C LEU A 4 -3.01 18.53 5.98
N LEU A 5 -2.77 18.52 7.30
CA LEU A 5 -2.73 17.30 8.10
C LEU A 5 -4.09 16.61 8.07
N GLY A 6 -5.18 17.32 8.37
CA GLY A 6 -6.53 16.77 8.35
C GLY A 6 -6.93 16.26 6.97
N ALA A 7 -6.67 17.03 5.91
CA ALA A 7 -6.93 16.60 4.54
C ALA A 7 -6.08 15.38 4.14
N GLY A 8 -4.80 15.33 4.51
CA GLY A 8 -3.92 14.19 4.23
C GLY A 8 -4.36 12.92 4.96
N PHE A 9 -4.78 13.03 6.22
CA PHE A 9 -5.34 11.90 6.95
C PHE A 9 -6.64 11.42 6.33
N LEU A 10 -7.57 12.33 6.00
CA LEU A 10 -8.84 11.97 5.40
C LEU A 10 -8.65 11.28 4.05
N THR A 11 -7.83 11.82 3.15
CA THR A 11 -7.64 11.24 1.81
C THR A 11 -6.94 9.89 1.83
N ARG A 12 -6.00 9.67 2.77
CA ARG A 12 -5.22 8.43 2.85
C ARG A 12 -5.89 7.32 3.65
N PHE A 13 -6.69 7.64 4.66
CA PHE A 13 -7.44 6.65 5.43
C PHE A 13 -8.80 6.30 4.82
N TYR A 14 -9.31 7.10 3.89
CA TYR A 14 -10.58 6.83 3.22
C TYR A 14 -10.47 5.59 2.32
N GLY A 15 -11.08 4.49 2.76
CA GLY A 15 -11.18 3.26 1.98
C GLY A 15 -10.01 2.29 2.13
N LEU A 16 -9.20 2.38 3.20
CA LEU A 16 -7.99 1.57 3.36
C LEU A 16 -8.23 0.05 3.31
N ASN A 17 -9.41 -0.39 3.77
CA ASN A 17 -9.80 -1.80 3.79
C ASN A 17 -10.34 -2.32 2.44
N TRP A 18 -10.57 -1.43 1.47
CA TRP A 18 -11.06 -1.80 0.16
C TRP A 18 -9.94 -1.69 -0.87
N PRO A 19 -9.73 -2.69 -1.73
CA PRO A 19 -10.36 -4.01 -1.83
C PRO A 19 -9.67 -5.06 -0.95
N PRO A 20 -10.38 -6.15 -0.60
CA PRO A 20 -9.90 -7.23 0.26
C PRO A 20 -9.09 -8.29 -0.51
N GLN A 21 -8.24 -7.84 -1.43
CA GLN A 21 -7.41 -8.70 -2.28
C GLN A 21 -5.97 -8.20 -2.27
N VAL A 22 -5.03 -9.13 -2.42
CA VAL A 22 -3.59 -8.83 -2.41
C VAL A 22 -3.22 -8.02 -3.65
N VAL A 23 -2.71 -6.81 -3.45
CA VAL A 23 -2.24 -5.91 -4.51
C VAL A 23 -0.78 -6.23 -4.87
N PHE A 24 -0.33 -5.82 -6.06
CA PHE A 24 1.02 -6.07 -6.57
C PHE A 24 2.15 -5.79 -5.57
N ASP A 25 2.09 -4.66 -4.86
CA ASP A 25 3.08 -4.31 -3.84
C ASP A 25 3.01 -5.25 -2.61
N GLU A 26 1.81 -5.68 -2.23
CA GLU A 26 1.58 -6.56 -1.08
C GLU A 26 2.05 -7.99 -1.31
N VAL A 27 2.09 -8.49 -2.56
CA VAL A 27 2.69 -9.80 -2.87
C VAL A 27 4.16 -9.82 -2.49
N HIS A 28 4.90 -8.76 -2.83
CA HIS A 28 6.32 -8.67 -2.56
C HIS A 28 6.58 -8.40 -1.07
N PHE A 29 5.92 -7.39 -0.51
CA PHE A 29 6.08 -7.05 0.90
C PHE A 29 5.58 -8.15 1.84
N GLY A 30 4.48 -8.82 1.50
CA GLY A 30 3.88 -9.91 2.26
C GLY A 30 4.81 -11.11 2.41
N LYS A 31 5.49 -11.53 1.33
CA LYS A 31 6.51 -12.60 1.39
C LYS A 31 7.64 -12.27 2.36
N PHE A 32 8.10 -11.02 2.35
CA PHE A 32 9.14 -10.57 3.28
C PHE A 32 8.63 -10.55 4.73
N ILE A 33 7.42 -10.06 4.97
CA ILE A 33 6.81 -10.02 6.31
C ILE A 33 6.63 -11.44 6.88
N SER A 34 6.08 -12.36 6.08
CA SER A 34 5.99 -13.78 6.46
C SER A 34 7.38 -14.35 6.76
N GLY A 35 8.40 -14.00 5.96
CA GLY A 35 9.80 -14.38 6.23
C GLY A 35 10.35 -13.84 7.55
N TYR A 36 10.09 -12.56 7.87
CA TYR A 36 10.52 -11.94 9.12
C TYR A 36 9.85 -12.58 10.35
N ILE A 37 8.55 -12.89 10.27
CA ILE A 37 7.79 -13.47 11.39
C ILE A 37 8.14 -14.95 11.59
N THR A 38 8.30 -15.71 10.50
CA THR A 38 8.66 -17.14 10.56
C THR A 38 10.16 -17.38 10.78
N GLY A 39 10.99 -16.34 10.74
CA GLY A 39 12.44 -16.44 10.88
C GLY A 39 13.13 -17.16 9.71
N ARG A 40 12.49 -17.23 8.54
CA ARG A 40 13.07 -17.86 7.34
C ARG A 40 14.00 -16.89 6.63
N TYR A 41 15.17 -17.39 6.22
CA TYR A 41 16.11 -16.60 5.44
C TYR A 41 15.55 -16.30 4.03
N PHE A 42 15.59 -15.02 3.64
CA PHE A 42 15.29 -14.57 2.29
C PHE A 42 16.34 -13.56 1.84
N PHE A 43 16.55 -13.45 0.54
CA PHE A 43 17.47 -12.48 -0.04
C PHE A 43 16.71 -11.22 -0.44
N ASP A 44 17.18 -10.06 0.03
CA ASP A 44 16.60 -8.76 -0.29
C ASP A 44 17.69 -7.78 -0.69
N ILE A 45 17.43 -7.02 -1.76
CA ILE A 45 18.33 -6.00 -2.31
C ILE A 45 18.10 -4.65 -1.62
N HIS A 46 16.95 -4.48 -0.96
CA HIS A 46 16.53 -3.20 -0.39
C HIS A 46 16.93 -3.04 1.09
N PRO A 47 17.07 -1.78 1.56
CA PRO A 47 17.27 -1.50 2.98
C PRO A 47 16.13 -2.11 3.83
N PRO A 48 16.45 -2.86 4.90
CA PRO A 48 15.47 -3.68 5.62
C PRO A 48 14.48 -2.87 6.49
N LEU A 49 14.77 -1.60 6.76
CA LEU A 49 14.05 -0.80 7.76
C LEU A 49 12.55 -0.70 7.47
N GLY A 50 12.17 -0.37 6.23
CA GLY A 50 10.75 -0.22 5.87
C GLY A 50 9.98 -1.52 6.03
N LYS A 51 10.56 -2.64 5.58
CA LYS A 51 9.92 -3.96 5.65
C LYS A 51 9.82 -4.47 7.09
N LEU A 52 10.82 -4.17 7.91
CA LEU A 52 10.84 -4.54 9.32
C LEU A 52 9.80 -3.75 10.13
N LEU A 53 9.58 -2.47 9.81
CA LEU A 53 8.49 -1.69 10.43
C LEU A 53 7.12 -2.26 10.07
N ILE A 54 6.88 -2.61 8.80
CA ILE A 54 5.61 -3.23 8.40
C ILE A 54 5.46 -4.60 9.08
N ALA A 55 6.52 -5.41 9.14
CA ALA A 55 6.51 -6.69 9.84
C ALA A 55 6.24 -6.55 11.34
N ALA A 56 6.78 -5.50 11.99
CA ALA A 56 6.51 -5.21 13.39
C ALA A 56 5.04 -4.84 13.64
N VAL A 57 4.42 -4.07 12.75
CA VAL A 57 2.98 -3.75 12.82
C VAL A 57 2.13 -4.99 12.57
N ALA A 58 2.50 -5.83 11.60
CA ALA A 58 1.82 -7.10 11.35
C ALA A 58 1.93 -8.07 12.54
N TRP A 59 3.10 -8.14 13.18
CA TRP A 59 3.28 -8.91 14.41
C TRP A 59 2.43 -8.35 15.55
N TRP A 60 2.35 -7.02 15.69
CA TRP A 60 1.48 -6.37 16.67
C TRP A 60 -0.01 -6.67 16.43
N SER A 61 -0.43 -6.79 15.17
CA SER A 61 -1.81 -7.19 14.81
C SER A 61 -2.07 -8.69 14.95
N GLY A 62 -1.09 -9.49 15.39
CA GLY A 62 -1.27 -10.94 15.58
C GLY A 62 -1.19 -11.76 14.29
N TYR A 63 -0.47 -11.27 13.27
CA TYR A 63 -0.23 -12.04 12.06
C TYR A 63 0.83 -13.13 12.31
N ASP A 64 0.47 -14.39 12.06
CA ASP A 64 1.33 -15.57 12.32
C ASP A 64 2.16 -16.03 11.10
N GLY A 65 2.16 -15.28 9.99
CA GLY A 65 2.91 -15.68 8.78
C GLY A 65 2.22 -16.76 7.94
N THR A 66 0.92 -16.99 8.16
CA THR A 66 0.14 -18.07 7.52
C THR A 66 -0.30 -17.78 6.09
N GLN A 67 -0.19 -16.54 5.61
CA GLN A 67 -0.52 -16.18 4.22
C GLN A 67 0.67 -16.44 3.29
N PRO A 68 0.50 -17.25 2.22
CA PRO A 68 1.58 -17.59 1.30
C PRO A 68 1.94 -16.44 0.33
N PHE A 69 1.05 -15.46 0.13
CA PHE A 69 1.25 -14.28 -0.75
C PHE A 69 1.82 -14.67 -2.12
N GLU A 70 1.32 -15.73 -2.75
CA GLU A 70 1.95 -16.28 -3.97
C GLU A 70 1.51 -15.55 -5.24
N THR A 71 0.24 -15.16 -5.30
CA THR A 71 -0.39 -14.63 -6.51
C THR A 71 -1.08 -13.27 -6.25
N ILE A 72 -1.04 -12.38 -7.25
CA ILE A 72 -1.77 -11.11 -7.23
C ILE A 72 -3.28 -11.41 -7.28
N GLY A 73 -4.07 -10.74 -6.44
CA GLY A 73 -5.53 -10.93 -6.39
C GLY A 73 -5.99 -12.08 -5.49
N GLU A 74 -5.10 -12.73 -4.73
CA GLU A 74 -5.49 -13.71 -3.73
C GLU A 74 -6.31 -13.05 -2.61
N HIS A 75 -7.30 -13.76 -2.07
CA HIS A 75 -8.06 -13.29 -0.91
C HIS A 75 -7.25 -13.44 0.37
N TYR A 76 -7.35 -12.43 1.24
CA TYR A 76 -6.72 -12.48 2.56
C TYR A 76 -7.35 -13.54 3.45
N HIS A 77 -6.53 -14.26 4.23
CA HIS A 77 -7.03 -15.10 5.31
C HIS A 77 -7.74 -14.26 6.39
N PRO A 78 -8.76 -14.82 7.08
CA PRO A 78 -9.53 -14.11 8.11
C PRO A 78 -8.69 -13.58 9.29
N HIS A 79 -7.50 -14.15 9.49
CA HIS A 79 -6.57 -13.76 10.56
C HIS A 79 -5.60 -12.64 10.15
N VAL A 80 -5.71 -12.08 8.94
CA VAL A 80 -4.83 -11.00 8.46
C VAL A 80 -5.57 -9.66 8.51
N ASP A 81 -5.13 -8.77 9.40
CA ASP A 81 -5.65 -7.41 9.49
C ASP A 81 -5.09 -6.52 8.36
N ILE A 82 -5.83 -6.47 7.24
CA ILE A 82 -5.51 -5.65 6.05
C ILE A 82 -5.30 -4.19 6.44
N PHE A 83 -6.12 -3.69 7.37
CA PHE A 83 -6.01 -2.32 7.85
C PHE A 83 -4.64 -2.03 8.46
N MET A 84 -4.11 -2.91 9.31
CA MET A 84 -2.84 -2.68 10.00
C MET A 84 -1.65 -2.74 9.03
N LEU A 85 -1.71 -3.65 8.05
CA LEU A 85 -0.70 -3.76 7.01
C LEU A 85 -0.59 -2.47 6.17
N ARG A 86 -1.74 -1.85 5.86
CA ARG A 86 -1.84 -0.61 5.07
C ARG A 86 -1.77 0.66 5.91
N ALA A 87 -2.00 0.60 7.22
CA ALA A 87 -2.02 1.76 8.09
C ALA A 87 -0.65 2.42 8.16
N LEU A 88 0.43 1.64 8.24
CA LEU A 88 1.78 2.19 8.28
C LEU A 88 2.11 3.03 7.03
N PRO A 89 2.02 2.51 5.78
CA PRO A 89 2.25 3.34 4.60
C PRO A 89 1.24 4.51 4.48
N ALA A 90 -0.01 4.34 4.90
CA ALA A 90 -0.99 5.42 4.92
C ALA A 90 -0.61 6.56 5.89
N THR A 91 -0.08 6.26 7.07
CA THR A 91 0.37 7.28 8.04
C THR A 91 1.56 8.08 7.52
N PHE A 92 2.57 7.43 6.94
CA PHE A 92 3.70 8.12 6.31
C PHE A 92 3.25 8.96 5.12
N GLY A 93 2.32 8.44 4.30
CA GLY A 93 1.70 9.17 3.19
C GLY A 93 0.90 10.41 3.63
N ALA A 94 0.19 10.33 4.76
CA ALA A 94 -0.56 11.45 5.33
C ALA A 94 0.34 12.50 6.01
N ALA A 95 1.52 12.10 6.48
CA ALA A 95 2.50 12.99 7.10
C ALA A 95 3.34 13.79 6.09
N LEU A 96 3.41 13.35 4.82
CA LEU A 96 4.18 14.03 3.76
C LEU A 96 3.68 15.47 3.46
N PRO A 97 2.38 15.75 3.23
CA PRO A 97 1.91 17.11 2.95
C PRO A 97 2.24 18.15 4.05
N PRO A 98 2.01 17.89 5.35
CA PRO A 98 2.41 18.83 6.39
C PRO A 98 3.94 18.91 6.52
N LEU A 99 4.68 17.81 6.34
CA LEU A 99 6.15 17.85 6.34
C LEU A 99 6.69 18.77 5.25
N MET A 100 6.13 18.70 4.04
CA MET A 100 6.52 19.58 2.93
C MET A 100 6.16 21.04 3.16
N TYR A 101 5.03 21.31 3.84
CA TYR A 101 4.71 22.65 4.31
C TYR A 101 5.77 23.16 5.31
N ALA A 102 6.18 22.34 6.28
CA ALA A 102 7.21 22.72 7.26
C ALA A 102 8.56 23.00 6.56
N LEU A 103 8.99 22.13 5.64
CA LEU A 103 10.20 22.33 4.86
C LEU A 103 10.16 23.63 4.05
N ALA A 104 9.05 23.92 3.37
CA ALA A 104 8.90 25.18 2.65
C ALA A 104 8.96 26.41 3.58
N ARG A 105 8.48 26.29 4.81
CA ARG A 105 8.58 27.36 5.82
C ARG A 105 10.02 27.57 6.31
N GLU A 106 10.77 26.51 6.52
CA GLU A 106 12.20 26.56 6.88
C GLU A 106 13.06 27.13 5.75
N LEU A 107 12.69 26.88 4.49
CA LEU A 107 13.34 27.45 3.31
C LEU A 107 13.01 28.94 3.08
N GLY A 108 12.24 29.58 3.98
CA GLY A 108 11.93 31.00 3.93
C GLY A 108 10.79 31.37 2.97
N CYS A 109 10.01 30.41 2.47
CA CYS A 109 8.88 30.72 1.60
C CYS A 109 7.73 31.43 2.35
N SER A 110 6.99 32.25 1.60
CA SER A 110 5.79 32.91 2.12
C SER A 110 4.74 31.87 2.55
N ARG A 111 3.83 32.27 3.46
CA ARG A 111 2.79 31.35 3.97
C ARG A 111 1.92 30.79 2.83
N THR A 112 1.64 31.59 1.80
CA THR A 112 0.87 31.19 0.63
C THR A 112 1.64 30.23 -0.28
N ALA A 113 2.92 30.48 -0.53
CA ALA A 113 3.77 29.57 -1.30
C ALA A 113 3.91 28.22 -0.58
N ALA A 114 4.14 28.22 0.74
CA ALA A 114 4.22 27.00 1.53
C ALA A 114 2.90 26.20 1.52
N THR A 115 1.73 26.87 1.58
CA THR A 115 0.44 26.18 1.44
C THR A 115 0.24 25.59 0.05
N LEU A 116 0.70 26.27 -1.01
CA LEU A 116 0.64 25.73 -2.37
C LEU A 116 1.54 24.51 -2.54
N VAL A 117 2.75 24.51 -1.98
CA VAL A 117 3.65 23.34 -2.01
C VAL A 117 3.00 22.13 -1.31
N GLY A 118 2.53 22.31 -0.08
CA GLY A 118 1.84 21.22 0.64
C GLY A 118 0.55 20.77 -0.04
N GLY A 119 -0.19 21.69 -0.65
CA GLY A 119 -1.40 21.39 -1.43
C GLY A 119 -1.10 20.64 -2.72
N LEU A 120 -0.03 21.00 -3.43
CA LEU A 120 0.39 20.32 -4.66
C LEU A 120 0.83 18.89 -4.35
N VAL A 121 1.56 18.66 -3.25
CA VAL A 121 1.95 17.30 -2.81
C VAL A 121 0.72 16.46 -2.42
N LEU A 122 -0.27 17.08 -1.78
CA LEU A 122 -1.53 16.42 -1.46
C LEU A 122 -2.32 16.05 -2.73
N LEU A 123 -2.33 16.92 -3.74
CA LEU A 123 -2.98 16.69 -5.02
C LEU A 123 -2.20 15.73 -5.93
N ASP A 124 -0.89 15.73 -5.88
CA ASP A 124 -0.02 14.81 -6.63
C ASP A 124 -0.33 13.36 -6.22
N GLY A 125 -0.52 13.14 -4.93
CA GLY A 125 -1.00 11.86 -4.39
C GLY A 125 -2.43 11.46 -4.78
N TYR A 126 -3.22 12.39 -5.34
CA TYR A 126 -4.57 12.17 -5.86
C TYR A 126 -4.60 12.14 -7.41
N CYS A 127 -3.64 12.79 -8.07
CA CYS A 127 -3.60 13.03 -9.51
C CYS A 127 -2.62 12.11 -10.24
N GLY A 128 -1.49 11.75 -9.60
CA GLY A 128 -0.49 10.83 -10.14
C GLY A 128 -0.95 9.37 -10.09
N ASP A 129 -1.77 9.04 -9.10
CA ASP A 129 -2.58 7.82 -9.07
C ASP A 129 -4.03 8.25 -9.20
N GLY A 130 -4.64 8.03 -10.36
CA GLY A 130 -6.07 8.16 -10.57
C GLY A 130 -6.85 7.18 -9.68
N THR A 131 -6.89 7.48 -8.38
CA THR A 131 -7.40 6.69 -7.25
C THR A 131 -6.37 5.73 -6.64
N LEU A 132 -5.79 6.07 -5.47
CA LEU A 132 -5.10 5.10 -4.58
C LEU A 132 -6.07 4.17 -3.83
N ILE A 133 -7.37 4.45 -3.90
CA ILE A 133 -8.47 3.49 -3.67
C ILE A 133 -8.75 2.63 -4.93
N GLY A 134 -8.16 2.96 -6.09
CA GLY A 134 -8.47 2.36 -7.39
C GLY A 134 -7.33 1.62 -8.08
N LEU A 135 -6.07 1.72 -7.64
CA LEU A 135 -5.04 0.79 -8.15
C LEU A 135 -5.24 -0.63 -7.64
N ALA A 136 -5.90 -0.79 -6.50
CA ALA A 136 -6.31 -2.10 -6.06
C ALA A 136 -7.55 -2.63 -6.84
N VAL A 137 -8.23 -1.78 -7.63
CA VAL A 137 -9.30 -2.17 -8.57
C VAL A 137 -8.76 -2.39 -10.01
N VAL A 138 -7.69 -1.71 -10.42
CA VAL A 138 -7.18 -1.82 -11.81
C VAL A 138 -6.01 -2.81 -11.97
N ALA A 139 -5.27 -3.15 -10.91
CA ALA A 139 -4.26 -4.21 -10.99
C ALA A 139 -4.84 -5.65 -10.99
N GLY A 140 -6.17 -5.80 -11.05
CA GLY A 140 -6.86 -7.09 -11.20
C GLY A 140 -7.66 -7.26 -12.51
N VAL A 141 -7.66 -6.28 -13.44
CA VAL A 141 -8.58 -6.34 -14.61
C VAL A 141 -7.91 -6.06 -15.97
N ASN A 142 -6.57 -6.02 -16.09
CA ASN A 142 -5.96 -6.02 -17.44
C ASN A 142 -4.63 -6.77 -17.57
N GLY A 143 -4.77 -8.07 -17.83
CA GLY A 143 -3.79 -9.03 -18.35
C GLY A 143 -4.34 -10.44 -18.09
N SER A 144 -4.93 -11.18 -19.03
CA SER A 144 -4.54 -11.39 -20.42
C SER A 144 -5.71 -11.94 -21.26
N ASN A 145 -5.87 -11.39 -22.46
CA ASN A 145 -6.74 -11.86 -23.53
C ASN A 145 -6.09 -13.04 -24.28
N GLY A 146 -6.81 -14.15 -24.49
CA GLY A 146 -6.72 -14.99 -25.71
C GLY A 146 -5.73 -16.17 -25.78
N SER A 147 -6.29 -17.30 -26.25
CA SER A 147 -5.66 -18.44 -26.97
C SER A 147 -4.98 -19.52 -26.10
N ASN A 148 -5.09 -20.84 -26.31
CA ASN A 148 -5.67 -21.65 -27.38
C ASN A 148 -5.72 -23.14 -26.92
N GLY A 149 -6.77 -23.88 -27.31
CA GLY A 149 -6.63 -25.19 -27.95
C GLY A 149 -6.39 -26.48 -27.14
N SER A 150 -7.28 -27.46 -27.42
CA SER A 150 -7.12 -28.94 -27.36
C SER A 150 -7.28 -29.60 -25.97
N ASN A 151 -7.93 -30.74 -25.78
CA ASN A 151 -8.49 -31.76 -26.67
C ASN A 151 -9.56 -32.57 -25.89
N GLY A 152 -10.44 -33.29 -26.60
CA GLY A 152 -11.70 -33.82 -26.06
C GLY A 152 -11.64 -35.10 -25.22
N SER A 153 -12.82 -35.53 -24.75
CA SER A 153 -13.42 -36.85 -25.03
C SER A 153 -14.65 -37.15 -24.16
N ASN A 154 -15.65 -37.73 -24.83
CA ASN A 154 -16.67 -38.68 -24.36
C ASN A 154 -17.80 -38.27 -23.40
N GLY A 155 -19.03 -38.51 -23.88
CA GLY A 155 -19.99 -39.29 -23.10
C GLY A 155 -21.46 -38.91 -23.23
N SER A 156 -22.11 -39.23 -24.37
CA SER A 156 -23.43 -39.92 -24.50
C SER A 156 -23.92 -39.88 -25.93
#